data_AF-A0A2D4LZ82-F1
#
_entry.id   AF-A0A2D4LZ82-F1
#
_cell.length_a   1.000
_cell.length_b   1.000
_cell.length_c   1.000
_cell.angle_alpha   90.00
_cell.angle_beta   90.00
_cell.angle_gamma   90.00
#
_symmetry.space_group_name_H-M   'P 1'
#
loop_
_entity.id
_entity.type
_entity.pdbx_description
1 polymer ?
#
loop_
_entity_poly.entity_id
_entity_poly.type
_entity_poly.pdbx_seq_one_letter_code
_entity_poly.pdbx_strand_id
1 'polypeptide(L)'
;PNTLRRQVAALASVISWKGFKSISHHPRMRSFLKGATNLCPPVIHHYPTWDLNKVLVALIKEPFEPLKSINLHFITYKVLFLVAITSARHISELAALSARKDLCIFHSDRVVLQPDPTFIPKINSAFHRAQELILPNFCCRPSHLLEYQ
;
A
#
# COMPACT_ATOMS: atom_id res chain seq x y z
N PRO A 1 -2.43 25.58 11.82
CA PRO A 1 -0.95 25.68 11.66
C PRO A 1 -0.47 26.79 10.71
N ASN A 2 -1.00 26.86 9.48
CA ASN A 2 -0.52 27.80 8.45
C ASN A 2 -0.82 29.27 8.76
N THR A 3 -1.98 29.57 9.36
CA THR A 3 -2.33 30.93 9.80
C THR A 3 -1.38 31.46 10.87
N LEU A 4 -1.02 30.64 11.87
CA LEU A 4 -0.06 31.01 12.91
C LEU A 4 1.33 31.28 12.33
N ARG A 5 1.80 30.45 11.39
CA ARG A 5 3.07 30.69 10.69
C ARG A 5 3.04 32.00 9.90
N ARG A 6 1.92 32.30 9.24
CA ARG A 6 1.73 33.56 8.49
C ARG A 6 1.71 34.78 9.40
N GLN A 7 1.06 34.70 10.57
CA GLN A 7 1.06 35.75 11.58
C GLN A 7 2.46 35.99 12.17
N VAL A 8 3.20 34.92 12.47
CA VAL A 8 4.60 35.02 12.94
C VAL A 8 5.49 35.65 11.88
N ALA A 9 5.30 35.33 10.59
CA ALA A 9 6.02 35.96 9.49
C ALA A 9 5.66 37.46 9.33
N ALA A 10 4.40 37.84 9.55
CA ALA A 10 3.98 39.25 9.51
C ALA A 10 4.56 40.05 10.70
N LEU A 11 4.62 39.46 11.89
CA LEU A 11 5.25 40.11 13.05
C LEU A 11 6.78 40.21 12.88
N ALA A 12 7.39 39.26 12.19
CA ALA A 12 8.82 39.26 11.90
C ALA A 12 9.29 40.45 11.06
N SER A 13 8.41 41.08 10.26
CA SER A 13 8.77 42.24 9.44
C SER A 13 8.75 43.56 10.22
N VAL A 14 8.04 43.61 11.33
CA VAL A 14 7.86 44.82 12.16
C VAL A 14 8.75 44.77 13.41
N ILE A 15 8.98 43.59 13.96
CA ILE A 15 9.68 43.40 15.23
C ILE A 15 11.07 42.81 14.97
N SER A 16 12.11 43.60 15.24
CA SER A 16 13.50 43.15 15.27
C SER A 16 13.92 42.88 16.73
N TRP A 17 14.35 41.65 17.01
CA TRP A 17 14.69 41.23 18.37
C TRP A 17 16.22 41.14 18.53
N LYS A 18 16.77 41.83 19.56
CA LYS A 18 18.22 41.82 19.83
C LYS A 18 18.75 40.39 19.96
N GLY A 19 19.69 40.03 19.09
CA GLY A 19 20.40 38.74 19.12
C GLY A 19 19.89 37.66 18.15
N PHE A 20 18.73 37.85 17.49
CA PHE A 20 18.23 36.92 16.48
C PHE A 20 17.85 37.62 15.18
N LYS A 21 18.14 36.98 14.04
CA LYS A 21 17.82 37.52 12.70
C LYS A 21 16.32 37.75 12.47
N SER A 22 15.45 36.99 13.16
CA SER A 22 13.99 37.12 13.10
C SER A 22 13.32 36.37 14.26
N ILE A 23 12.11 36.79 14.65
CA ILE A 23 11.30 36.17 15.71
C ILE A 23 10.94 34.71 15.41
N SER A 24 10.89 34.31 14.14
CA SER A 24 10.63 32.93 13.71
C SER A 24 11.75 31.95 14.09
N HIS A 25 12.98 32.44 14.26
CA HIS A 25 14.14 31.64 14.64
C HIS A 25 14.30 31.46 16.15
N HIS A 26 13.49 32.17 16.96
CA HIS A 26 13.59 32.04 18.41
C HIS A 26 13.16 30.62 18.85
N PRO A 27 13.95 29.91 19.68
CA PRO A 27 13.65 28.53 20.09
C PRO A 27 12.25 28.34 20.67
N ARG A 28 11.78 29.29 21.50
CA ARG A 28 10.41 29.24 22.05
C ARG A 28 9.33 29.34 20.98
N MET A 29 9.53 30.17 19.96
CA MET A 29 8.58 30.34 18.85
C MET A 29 8.52 29.06 18.02
N ARG A 30 9.68 28.45 17.74
CA ARG A 30 9.76 27.16 17.04
C ARG A 30 9.07 26.04 17.82
N SER A 31 9.29 25.96 19.14
CA SER A 31 8.62 25.00 20.01
C SER A 31 7.12 25.22 20.09
N PHE A 32 6.66 26.48 20.17
CA PHE A 32 5.25 26.84 20.13
C PHE A 32 4.59 26.42 18.82
N LEU A 33 5.19 26.77 17.67
CA LEU A 33 4.67 26.38 16.35
C LEU A 33 4.68 24.86 16.15
N LYS A 34 5.70 24.16 16.67
CA LYS A 34 5.74 22.69 16.69
C LYS A 34 4.61 22.12 17.53
N GLY A 35 4.40 22.64 18.74
CA GLY A 35 3.29 22.26 19.61
C GLY A 35 1.92 22.50 18.96
N ALA A 36 1.71 23.66 18.35
CA ALA A 36 0.48 23.97 17.62
C ALA A 36 0.25 23.06 16.40
N THR A 37 1.33 22.65 15.72
CA THR A 37 1.24 21.67 14.61
C THR A 37 0.94 20.27 15.14
N ASN A 38 1.44 19.90 16.32
CA ASN A 38 1.16 18.61 16.95
C ASN A 38 -0.28 18.55 17.51
N LEU A 39 -0.79 19.64 18.07
CA LEU A 39 -2.17 19.73 18.58
C LEU A 39 -3.20 19.72 17.45
N CYS A 40 -2.86 20.30 16.31
CA CYS A 40 -3.71 20.32 15.12
C CYS A 40 -2.86 19.91 13.91
N PRO A 41 -2.60 18.60 13.72
CA PRO A 41 -1.88 18.14 12.55
C PRO A 41 -2.60 18.59 11.27
N PRO A 42 -1.87 18.90 10.19
CA PRO A 42 -2.50 19.22 8.92
C PRO A 42 -3.35 18.02 8.49
N VAL A 43 -4.60 18.29 8.08
CA VAL A 43 -5.46 17.27 7.49
C VAL A 43 -4.83 16.88 6.16
N ILE A 44 -4.15 15.73 6.13
CA ILE A 44 -3.69 15.13 4.89
C ILE A 44 -4.92 14.47 4.29
N HIS A 45 -5.42 15.01 3.17
CA HIS A 45 -6.52 14.39 2.46
C HIS A 45 -5.99 13.13 1.78
N HIS A 46 -6.17 11.97 2.43
CA HIS A 46 -5.79 10.69 1.85
C HIS A 46 -6.78 10.36 0.73
N TYR A 47 -6.36 10.50 -0.52
CA TYR A 47 -7.06 9.89 -1.67
C TYR A 47 -6.38 8.56 -2.03
N PRO A 48 -7.12 7.51 -2.43
CA PRO A 48 -8.58 7.37 -2.42
C PRO A 48 -9.08 6.51 -1.25
N THR A 49 -10.27 6.85 -0.74
CA THR A 49 -11.14 6.03 0.12
C THR A 49 -11.78 4.92 -0.72
N TRP A 50 -10.96 4.02 -1.27
CA TRP A 50 -11.51 2.87 -1.97
C TRP A 50 -12.22 1.95 -0.95
N ASP A 51 -13.35 1.40 -1.34
CA ASP A 51 -14.15 0.50 -0.50
C ASP A 51 -13.94 -0.93 -1.01
N LEU A 52 -13.31 -1.75 -0.19
CA LEU A 52 -13.00 -3.13 -0.54
C LEU A 52 -14.24 -3.92 -0.95
N ASN A 53 -15.37 -3.72 -0.27
CA ASN A 53 -16.59 -4.43 -0.61
C ASN A 53 -17.09 -4.04 -2.00
N LYS A 54 -17.01 -2.75 -2.36
CA LYS A 54 -17.39 -2.29 -3.70
C LYS A 54 -16.49 -2.89 -4.78
N VAL A 55 -15.17 -2.97 -4.53
CA VAL A 55 -14.24 -3.56 -5.48
C VAL A 55 -14.49 -5.06 -5.64
N LEU A 56 -14.67 -5.80 -4.55
CA LEU A 56 -14.97 -7.24 -4.61
C LEU A 56 -16.29 -7.51 -5.33
N VAL A 57 -17.33 -6.71 -5.10
CA VAL A 57 -18.60 -6.81 -5.84
C VAL A 57 -18.42 -6.52 -7.33
N ALA A 58 -17.55 -5.56 -7.68
CA ALA A 58 -17.25 -5.25 -9.08
C ALA A 58 -16.47 -6.37 -9.77
N LEU A 59 -15.56 -7.06 -9.07
CA LEU A 59 -14.77 -8.17 -9.62
C LEU A 59 -15.60 -9.42 -9.96
N ILE A 60 -16.84 -9.52 -9.46
CA ILE A 60 -17.79 -10.61 -9.75
C ILE A 60 -18.72 -10.25 -10.93
N LYS A 61 -18.58 -9.05 -11.51
CA LYS A 61 -19.41 -8.56 -12.61
C LYS A 61 -18.56 -8.32 -13.87
N GLU A 62 -19.22 -8.06 -15.00
CA GLU A 62 -18.55 -7.51 -16.18
C GLU A 62 -17.77 -6.23 -15.81
N PRO A 63 -16.54 -6.03 -16.33
CA PRO A 63 -15.85 -6.81 -17.35
C PRO A 63 -15.01 -7.99 -16.79
N PHE A 64 -15.03 -8.24 -15.48
CA PHE A 64 -14.19 -9.24 -14.79
C PHE A 64 -14.72 -10.67 -14.81
N GLU A 65 -15.92 -10.86 -15.35
CA GLU A 65 -16.60 -12.14 -15.60
C GLU A 65 -17.33 -12.06 -16.96
N PRO A 66 -17.54 -13.18 -17.68
CA PRO A 66 -17.16 -14.55 -17.31
C PRO A 66 -15.70 -14.88 -17.66
N LEU A 67 -15.00 -15.60 -16.77
CA LEU A 67 -13.59 -15.98 -16.91
C LEU A 67 -13.21 -16.71 -18.22
N LYS A 68 -14.17 -17.30 -18.94
CA LYS A 68 -13.91 -18.04 -20.19
C LYS A 68 -13.69 -17.16 -21.41
N SER A 69 -14.33 -15.98 -21.45
CA SER A 69 -14.34 -15.11 -22.65
C SER A 69 -13.70 -13.75 -22.42
N ILE A 70 -13.26 -13.48 -21.19
CA ILE A 70 -12.64 -12.23 -20.78
C ILE A 70 -11.23 -12.08 -21.37
N ASN A 71 -10.81 -10.84 -21.62
CA ASN A 71 -9.44 -10.52 -22.01
C ASN A 71 -8.46 -10.85 -20.86
N LEU A 72 -7.29 -11.40 -21.22
CA LEU A 72 -6.19 -11.71 -20.30
C LEU A 72 -5.80 -10.52 -19.40
N HIS A 73 -5.91 -9.29 -19.91
CA HIS A 73 -5.64 -8.06 -19.16
C HIS A 73 -6.53 -7.90 -17.93
N PHE A 74 -7.84 -8.14 -18.05
CA PHE A 74 -8.76 -8.04 -16.93
C PHE A 74 -8.60 -9.21 -15.94
N ILE A 75 -8.30 -10.42 -16.42
CA ILE A 75 -7.91 -11.54 -15.54
C ILE A 75 -6.68 -11.15 -14.73
N THR A 76 -5.67 -10.58 -15.39
CA THR A 76 -4.43 -10.16 -14.74
C THR A 76 -4.71 -9.16 -13.64
N TYR A 77 -5.57 -8.15 -13.88
CA TYR A 77 -5.94 -7.20 -12.84
C TYR A 77 -6.71 -7.83 -11.69
N LYS A 78 -7.67 -8.72 -11.97
CA LYS A 78 -8.42 -9.43 -10.94
C LYS A 78 -7.50 -10.26 -10.06
N VAL A 79 -6.62 -11.05 -10.68
CA VAL A 79 -5.64 -11.89 -9.98
C VAL A 79 -4.68 -11.03 -9.18
N LEU A 80 -4.05 -10.01 -9.80
CA LEU A 80 -3.09 -9.15 -9.14
C LEU A 80 -3.72 -8.41 -7.94
N PHE A 81 -4.95 -7.91 -8.07
CA PHE A 81 -5.65 -7.26 -6.98
C PHE A 81 -5.94 -8.22 -5.82
N LEU A 82 -6.47 -9.41 -6.13
CA LEU A 82 -6.78 -10.42 -5.11
C LEU A 82 -5.50 -10.93 -4.41
N VAL A 83 -4.43 -11.18 -5.17
CA VAL A 83 -3.12 -11.53 -4.61
C VAL A 83 -2.59 -10.40 -3.73
N ALA A 84 -2.68 -9.15 -4.17
CA ALA A 84 -2.21 -8.01 -3.38
C ALA A 84 -2.95 -7.88 -2.04
N ILE A 85 -4.29 -7.99 -2.05
CA ILE A 85 -5.08 -7.78 -0.83
C ILE A 85 -5.01 -8.97 0.14
N THR A 86 -4.89 -10.20 -0.38
CA THR A 86 -4.78 -11.41 0.46
C THR A 86 -3.36 -11.60 1.02
N SER A 87 -2.34 -11.17 0.29
CA SER A 87 -0.94 -11.31 0.70
C SER A 87 -0.47 -10.26 1.70
N ALA A 88 -1.09 -9.07 1.70
CA ALA A 88 -0.61 -7.88 2.42
C ALA A 88 0.87 -7.55 2.13
N ARG A 89 1.37 -7.89 0.94
CA ARG A 89 2.75 -7.67 0.50
C ARG A 89 2.95 -6.30 -0.12
N HIS A 90 4.18 -5.79 -0.02
CA HIS A 90 4.55 -4.58 -0.75
C HIS A 90 4.60 -4.82 -2.26
N ILE A 91 4.37 -3.76 -3.04
CA ILE A 91 4.35 -3.84 -4.50
C ILE A 91 5.66 -4.36 -5.10
N SER A 92 6.81 -4.08 -4.47
CA SER A 92 8.10 -4.61 -4.91
C SER A 92 8.22 -6.13 -4.73
N GLU A 93 7.62 -6.68 -3.68
CA GLU A 93 7.61 -8.13 -3.45
C GLU A 93 6.65 -8.82 -4.43
N LEU A 94 5.49 -8.22 -4.71
CA LEU A 94 4.56 -8.73 -5.71
C LEU A 94 5.16 -8.74 -7.12
N ALA A 95 5.90 -7.69 -7.48
CA ALA A 95 6.60 -7.60 -8.76
C ALA A 95 7.77 -8.59 -8.89
N ALA A 96 8.29 -9.08 -7.76
CA ALA A 96 9.36 -10.07 -7.73
C ALA A 96 8.86 -11.50 -7.83
N LEU A 97 7.56 -11.76 -7.68
CA LEU A 97 7.00 -13.11 -7.82
C LEU A 97 7.28 -13.66 -9.21
N SER A 98 7.68 -14.92 -9.27
CA SER A 98 8.03 -15.59 -10.52
C SER A 98 7.02 -16.67 -10.88
N ALA A 99 6.67 -16.77 -12.17
CA ALA A 99 5.84 -17.85 -12.71
C ALA A 99 6.64 -19.11 -13.08
N ARG A 100 7.95 -19.15 -12.77
CA ARG A 100 8.79 -20.33 -13.02
C ARG A 100 8.27 -21.52 -12.21
N LYS A 101 8.35 -22.72 -12.79
CA LYS A 101 7.80 -23.95 -12.19
C LYS A 101 8.41 -24.33 -10.83
N ASP A 102 9.64 -23.89 -10.57
CA ASP A 102 10.34 -24.10 -9.30
C ASP A 102 9.95 -23.08 -8.22
N LEU A 103 9.37 -21.95 -8.61
CA LEU A 103 9.01 -20.83 -7.73
C LEU A 103 7.49 -20.62 -7.61
N CYS A 104 6.70 -21.18 -8.51
CA CYS A 104 5.24 -21.16 -8.50
C CYS A 104 4.71 -22.60 -8.54
N ILE A 105 4.36 -23.11 -7.36
CA ILE A 105 3.98 -24.51 -7.15
C ILE A 105 2.50 -24.56 -6.79
N PHE A 106 1.74 -25.26 -7.61
CA PHE A 106 0.33 -25.56 -7.35
C PHE A 106 0.22 -26.87 -6.57
N HIS A 107 -0.47 -26.80 -5.43
CA HIS A 107 -0.92 -27.95 -4.67
C HIS A 107 -2.46 -28.04 -4.76
N SER A 108 -3.02 -29.15 -4.32
CA SER A 108 -4.48 -29.36 -4.30
C SER A 108 -5.23 -28.36 -3.41
N ASP A 109 -4.58 -27.84 -2.38
CA ASP A 109 -5.17 -27.00 -1.33
C ASP A 109 -4.63 -25.56 -1.31
N ARG A 110 -3.58 -25.27 -2.07
CA ARG A 110 -2.87 -23.98 -2.02
C ARG A 110 -1.98 -23.75 -3.24
N VAL A 111 -1.57 -22.51 -3.44
CA VAL A 111 -0.50 -22.12 -4.35
C VAL A 111 0.64 -21.51 -3.54
N VAL A 112 1.86 -21.98 -3.77
CA VAL A 112 3.08 -21.44 -3.17
C VAL A 112 3.82 -20.65 -4.23
N LEU A 113 4.06 -19.37 -3.95
CA LEU A 113 4.72 -18.41 -4.82
C LEU A 113 5.96 -17.86 -4.13
N GLN A 114 7.10 -17.95 -4.77
CA GLN A 114 8.37 -17.44 -4.28
C GLN A 114 8.84 -16.24 -5.11
N PRO A 115 9.41 -15.20 -4.47
CA PRO A 115 10.12 -14.16 -5.18
C PRO A 115 11.32 -14.73 -5.94
N ASP A 116 11.69 -14.08 -7.04
CA ASP A 116 12.94 -14.38 -7.74
C ASP A 116 14.12 -14.25 -6.77
N PRO A 117 15.04 -15.23 -6.68
CA PRO A 117 16.19 -15.18 -5.76
C PRO A 117 17.11 -13.97 -5.97
N THR A 118 17.05 -13.31 -7.13
CA THR A 118 17.80 -12.09 -7.42
C THR A 118 17.16 -10.83 -6.82
N PHE A 119 15.91 -10.93 -6.36
CA PHE A 119 15.22 -9.82 -5.70
C PHE A 119 15.80 -9.55 -4.31
N ILE A 120 16.05 -8.27 -4.02
CA ILE A 120 16.56 -7.82 -2.73
C ILE A 120 15.45 -7.04 -2.02
N PRO A 121 14.88 -7.58 -0.91
CA PRO A 121 13.84 -6.89 -0.16
C PRO A 121 14.42 -5.68 0.59
N LYS A 122 13.58 -4.72 0.91
CA LYS A 122 13.96 -3.51 1.67
C LYS A 122 14.60 -3.85 3.01
N ILE A 123 14.09 -4.88 3.68
CA ILE A 123 14.70 -5.46 4.87
C ILE A 123 15.49 -6.69 4.42
N ASN A 124 16.78 -6.48 4.19
CA ASN A 124 17.65 -7.48 3.58
C ASN A 124 18.13 -8.56 4.57
N SER A 125 17.24 -9.46 4.97
CA SER A 125 17.54 -10.59 5.86
C SER A 125 17.19 -11.92 5.20
N ALA A 126 17.80 -13.02 5.68
CA ALA A 126 17.54 -14.36 5.16
C ALA A 126 16.05 -14.72 5.21
N PHE A 127 15.38 -14.38 6.32
CA PHE A 127 13.94 -14.60 6.49
C PHE A 127 13.12 -13.91 5.40
N HIS A 128 13.37 -12.62 5.15
CA HIS A 128 12.59 -11.85 4.17
C HIS A 128 12.89 -12.24 2.72
N ARG A 129 14.10 -12.74 2.41
CA ARG A 129 14.44 -13.24 1.06
C ARG A 129 13.79 -14.59 0.76
N ALA A 130 13.72 -15.47 1.75
CA ALA A 130 13.15 -16.81 1.60
C ALA A 130 11.65 -16.87 1.91
N GLN A 131 11.00 -15.71 2.10
CA GLN A 131 9.62 -15.69 2.53
C GLN A 131 8.68 -16.04 1.37
N GLU A 132 8.02 -17.18 1.49
CA GLU A 132 7.06 -17.64 0.52
C GLU A 132 5.72 -16.91 0.69
N LEU A 133 5.04 -16.72 -0.43
CA LEU A 133 3.64 -16.34 -0.48
C LEU A 133 2.80 -17.62 -0.64
N ILE A 134 2.01 -17.93 0.38
CA ILE A 134 1.10 -19.07 0.36
C ILE A 134 -0.32 -18.54 0.19
N LEU A 135 -0.97 -18.90 -0.92
CA LEU A 135 -2.38 -18.62 -1.19
C LEU A 135 -3.17 -19.90 -0.98
N PRO A 136 -3.88 -20.06 0.16
CA PRO A 136 -4.70 -21.24 0.38
C PRO A 136 -5.93 -21.22 -0.52
N ASN A 137 -6.59 -22.35 -0.65
CA ASN A 137 -7.91 -22.39 -1.24
C ASN A 137 -8.89 -21.60 -0.34
N PHE A 138 -9.37 -20.46 -0.85
CA PHE A 138 -10.32 -19.60 -0.14
C PHE A 138 -11.76 -20.16 -0.17
N CYS A 139 -12.03 -21.15 -1.03
CA CYS A 139 -13.35 -21.76 -1.22
C CYS A 139 -13.29 -23.27 -1.00
N CYS A 140 -13.47 -23.72 0.25
CA CYS A 140 -13.46 -25.16 0.60
C CYS A 140 -14.62 -25.96 -0.02
N ARG A 141 -15.65 -25.28 -0.55
CA ARG A 141 -16.79 -25.88 -1.24
C ARG A 141 -16.93 -25.20 -2.60
N PRO A 142 -16.31 -25.76 -3.63
CA PRO A 142 -16.44 -25.19 -4.95
C PRO A 142 -17.89 -25.30 -5.40
N SER A 143 -18.45 -24.15 -5.75
CA SER A 143 -19.84 -24.02 -6.18
C SER A 143 -19.99 -24.36 -7.67
N HIS A 144 -18.88 -24.36 -8.40
CA HIS A 144 -18.84 -24.60 -9.83
C HIS A 144 -18.00 -25.84 -10.16
N LEU A 145 -18.50 -26.71 -11.04
CA LEU A 145 -17.87 -27.99 -11.43
C LEU A 145 -16.42 -27.85 -11.93
N LEU A 146 -16.05 -26.69 -12.47
CA LEU A 146 -14.69 -26.41 -12.97
C LEU A 146 -13.70 -26.00 -11.89
N GLU A 147 -14.14 -25.70 -10.67
CA GLU A 147 -13.27 -25.44 -9.53
C GLU A 147 -12.76 -26.76 -8.88
N TYR A 148 -13.21 -27.91 -9.38
CA TYR A 148 -12.77 -29.26 -8.96
C TYR A 148 -11.65 -29.84 -9.84
N GLN A 149 -11.20 -29.11 -10.88
CA GLN A 149 -10.12 -29.54 -11.79
C GLN A 149 -8.75 -29.07 -11.30
#